data_AF-A0A9X9F378-F1
#
_entry.id   AF-A0A9X9F378-F1
#
_cell.length_a   1.000
_cell.length_b   1.000
_cell.length_c   1.000
_cell.angle_alpha   90.00
_cell.angle_beta   90.00
_cell.angle_gamma   90.00
#
_symmetry.space_group_name_H-M   'P 1'
#
loop_
_entity.id
_entity.type
_entity.pdbx_description
1 polymer ?
#
loop_
_entity_poly.entity_id
_entity_poly.type
_entity_poly.pdbx_seq_one_letter_code
_entity_poly.pdbx_strand_id
1 'polypeptide(L)'
;NYEDVAKVWANGSVIRGWLMDLTEKAFAEDPKLDGIKGVMNSSGEGKWTVETALELQAAAPVIAMSLFMRYRSQEDDTFHGKVVSALRNQFGGHEVVKK
;
A
#
# COMPACT_ATOMS: atom_id res chain seq x y z
N ASN A 1 6.83 -2.54 18.33
CA ASN A 1 7.15 -1.19 17.86
C ASN A 1 7.31 -1.25 16.34
N TYR A 2 6.38 -0.69 15.56
CA TYR A 2 6.43 -0.79 14.08
C TYR A 2 7.42 0.20 13.44
N GLU A 3 7.64 1.35 14.09
CA GLU A 3 8.65 2.34 13.67
C GLU A 3 10.05 1.71 13.67
N ASP A 4 10.45 1.04 14.77
CA ASP A 4 11.75 0.36 14.86
C ASP A 4 11.94 -0.70 13.76
N VAL A 5 10.89 -1.46 13.43
CA VAL A 5 10.93 -2.47 12.37
C VAL A 5 11.11 -1.81 11.00
N ALA A 6 10.34 -0.76 10.72
CA ALA A 6 10.46 -0.01 9.47
C ALA A 6 11.85 0.62 9.33
N LYS A 7 12.43 1.14 10.42
CA LYS A 7 13.78 1.70 10.46
C LYS A 7 14.85 0.67 10.12
N VAL A 8 14.73 -0.55 10.63
CA VAL A 8 15.64 -1.66 10.26
C VAL A 8 15.49 -2.02 8.78
N TRP A 9 14.28 -1.98 8.22
CA TRP A 9 14.07 -2.23 6.80
C TRP A 9 14.55 -1.09 5.90
N ALA A 10 14.49 0.15 6.36
CA ALA A 10 15.04 1.31 5.67
C ALA A 10 16.58 1.30 5.66
N ASN A 11 17.23 0.67 6.66
CA ASN A 11 18.67 0.73 6.85
C ASN A 11 19.35 -0.65 6.69
N GLY A 12 20.12 -0.82 5.61
CA GLY A 12 20.95 -2.03 5.39
C GLY A 12 20.21 -3.27 4.89
N SER A 13 18.88 -3.21 4.72
CA SER A 13 18.10 -4.31 4.16
C SER A 13 18.14 -4.36 2.61
N VAL A 14 17.70 -5.48 2.03
CA VAL A 14 17.53 -5.64 0.58
C VAL A 14 16.35 -4.81 0.06
N ILE A 15 15.29 -4.65 0.86
CA ILE A 15 14.06 -3.94 0.48
C ILE A 15 14.12 -2.43 0.75
N ARG A 16 15.28 -1.92 1.19
CA ARG A 16 15.49 -0.50 1.48
C ARG A 16 15.13 0.37 0.27
N GLY A 17 14.69 1.58 0.56
CA GLY A 17 14.35 2.57 -0.46
C GLY A 17 13.31 3.54 0.04
N TRP A 18 12.94 4.48 -0.82
CA TRP A 18 12.09 5.61 -0.45
C TRP A 18 10.76 5.20 0.21
N LEU A 19 10.10 4.15 -0.26
CA LEU A 19 8.86 3.66 0.35
C LEU A 19 9.05 3.18 1.80
N MET A 20 10.23 2.68 2.15
CA MET A 20 10.53 2.28 3.52
C MET A 20 10.79 3.48 4.43
N ASP A 21 11.42 4.53 3.92
CA ASP A 21 11.55 5.80 4.64
C ASP A 21 10.16 6.40 4.94
N LEU A 22 9.24 6.34 3.98
CA LEU A 22 7.84 6.77 4.18
C LEU A 22 7.09 5.89 5.18
N THR A 23 7.40 4.58 5.21
CA THR A 23 6.79 3.65 6.18
C THR A 23 7.25 3.96 7.61
N GLU A 24 8.56 4.20 7.81
CA GLU A 24 9.11 4.63 9.10
C GLU A 24 8.44 5.93 9.55
N LYS A 25 8.37 6.93 8.66
CA LYS A 25 7.71 8.21 8.93
C LYS A 25 6.23 8.03 9.31
N ALA A 26 5.48 7.20 8.59
CA ALA A 26 4.07 6.95 8.90
C ALA A 26 3.88 6.38 10.31
N PHE A 27 4.75 5.46 10.74
CA PHE A 27 4.68 4.89 12.09
C PHE A 27 5.21 5.83 13.19
N ALA A 28 6.14 6.73 12.86
CA ALA A 28 6.56 7.78 13.78
C ALA A 28 5.44 8.80 14.05
N GLU A 29 4.60 9.09 13.05
CA GLU A 29 3.46 10.01 13.16
C GLU A 29 2.24 9.37 13.86
N ASP A 30 1.86 8.17 13.45
CA ASP A 30 0.77 7.39 14.07
C ASP A 30 1.20 5.91 14.19
N PRO A 31 1.69 5.48 15.37
CA PRO A 31 2.20 4.12 15.56
C PRO A 31 1.20 3.00 15.29
N LYS A 32 -0.11 3.29 15.28
CA LYS A 32 -1.19 2.32 15.07
C LYS A 32 -2.01 2.58 13.81
N LEU A 33 -1.83 3.72 13.16
CA LEU A 33 -2.63 4.17 12.01
C LEU A 33 -4.14 4.20 12.36
N ASP A 34 -4.47 4.58 13.60
CA ASP A 34 -5.85 4.52 14.10
C ASP A 34 -6.74 5.62 13.51
N GLY A 35 -6.15 6.71 13.02
CA GLY A 35 -6.87 7.83 12.41
C GLY A 35 -7.40 7.59 10.99
N ILE A 36 -6.99 6.50 10.33
CA ILE A 36 -7.36 6.18 8.94
C ILE A 36 -7.96 4.78 8.82
N LYS A 37 -8.75 4.58 7.76
CA LYS A 37 -9.20 3.27 7.28
C LYS A 37 -8.28 2.76 6.17
N GLY A 38 -8.13 1.44 6.08
CA GLY A 38 -7.29 0.75 5.11
C GLY A 38 -7.86 0.67 3.70
N VAL A 39 -8.71 1.62 3.30
CA VAL A 39 -9.35 1.67 1.97
C VAL A 39 -8.35 2.15 0.93
N MET A 40 -8.20 1.39 -0.17
CA MET A 40 -7.23 1.67 -1.22
C MET A 40 -7.91 2.07 -2.54
N ASN A 41 -8.35 3.31 -2.70
CA ASN A 41 -9.01 3.76 -3.93
C ASN A 41 -8.13 3.58 -5.18
N SER A 42 -8.72 3.18 -6.31
CA SER A 42 -8.03 2.91 -7.59
C SER A 42 -8.29 4.03 -8.59
N SER A 43 -7.27 4.43 -9.35
CA SER A 43 -7.39 5.30 -10.54
C SER A 43 -7.63 4.52 -11.83
N GLY A 44 -7.48 3.19 -11.81
CA GLY A 44 -7.83 2.28 -12.91
C GLY A 44 -6.65 1.61 -13.61
N GLU A 45 -5.42 2.12 -13.46
CA GLU A 45 -4.24 1.63 -14.18
C GLU A 45 -3.94 0.16 -13.86
N GLY A 46 -4.10 -0.26 -12.60
CA GLY A 46 -3.92 -1.66 -12.21
C GLY A 46 -4.93 -2.60 -12.88
N LYS A 47 -6.17 -2.13 -13.11
CA LYS A 47 -7.20 -2.89 -13.84
C LYS A 47 -6.81 -3.00 -15.31
N TRP A 48 -6.48 -1.86 -15.93
CA TRP A 48 -6.02 -1.80 -17.31
C TRP A 48 -4.82 -2.73 -17.56
N THR A 49 -3.83 -2.74 -16.66
CA THR A 49 -2.65 -3.63 -16.79
C THR A 49 -3.04 -5.11 -16.79
N VAL A 50 -3.98 -5.52 -15.93
CA VAL A 50 -4.44 -6.92 -15.88
C VAL A 50 -5.25 -7.27 -17.14
N GLU A 51 -6.09 -6.37 -17.62
CA GLU A 51 -6.85 -6.56 -18.87
C GLU A 51 -5.89 -6.73 -20.06
N THR A 52 -4.91 -5.85 -20.22
CA THR A 52 -3.89 -5.96 -21.27
C THR A 52 -3.04 -7.24 -21.15
N ALA A 53 -2.70 -7.66 -19.92
CA ALA A 53 -1.98 -8.91 -19.73
C ALA A 53 -2.79 -10.13 -20.23
N LEU A 54 -4.11 -10.14 -20.03
CA LEU A 54 -4.99 -11.18 -20.55
C LEU A 54 -5.07 -11.15 -22.08
N GLU A 55 -5.22 -9.98 -22.68
CA GLU A 55 -5.24 -9.80 -24.14
C GLU A 55 -3.95 -10.30 -24.81
N LEU A 56 -2.80 -10.01 -24.19
CA LEU A 56 -1.48 -10.41 -24.68
C LEU A 56 -1.08 -11.83 -24.26
N GLN A 57 -1.93 -12.54 -23.51
CA GLN A 57 -1.61 -13.85 -22.90
C GLN A 57 -0.30 -13.82 -22.07
N ALA A 58 -0.01 -12.69 -21.44
CA ALA A 58 1.18 -12.46 -20.62
C ALA A 58 0.89 -12.75 -19.14
N ALA A 59 1.83 -13.42 -18.46
CA ALA A 59 1.68 -13.73 -17.04
C ALA A 59 1.91 -12.49 -16.16
N ALA A 60 0.86 -12.05 -15.45
CA ALA A 60 0.92 -10.96 -14.47
C ALA A 60 0.30 -11.31 -13.09
N PRO A 61 0.63 -12.47 -12.48
CA PRO A 61 -0.09 -12.98 -11.32
C PRO A 61 -0.03 -12.06 -10.08
N VAL A 62 1.12 -11.46 -9.78
CA VAL A 62 1.28 -10.59 -8.60
C VAL A 62 0.55 -9.26 -8.76
N ILE A 63 0.47 -8.74 -9.99
CA ILE A 63 -0.29 -7.51 -10.29
C ILE A 63 -1.79 -7.79 -10.15
N ALA A 64 -2.28 -8.92 -10.68
CA ALA A 64 -3.66 -9.35 -10.52
C ALA A 64 -4.05 -9.51 -9.04
N MET A 65 -3.20 -10.19 -8.25
CA MET A 65 -3.41 -10.32 -6.82
C MET A 65 -3.40 -8.96 -6.10
N SER A 66 -2.51 -8.05 -6.47
CA SER A 66 -2.47 -6.70 -5.90
C SER A 66 -3.73 -5.90 -6.21
N LEU A 67 -4.30 -6.07 -7.41
CA LEU A 67 -5.60 -5.49 -7.78
C LEU A 67 -6.75 -6.08 -6.95
N PHE A 68 -6.78 -7.38 -6.71
CA PHE A 68 -7.82 -8.00 -5.89
C PHE A 68 -7.71 -7.62 -4.42
N MET A 69 -6.49 -7.48 -3.88
CA MET A 69 -6.28 -6.95 -2.53
C MET A 69 -6.81 -5.53 -2.37
N ARG A 70 -6.77 -4.74 -3.46
CA ARG A 70 -7.39 -3.42 -3.50
C ARG A 70 -8.91 -3.49 -3.41
N TYR A 71 -9.56 -4.42 -4.11
CA TYR A 71 -11.01 -4.60 -4.00
C TYR A 71 -11.41 -5.10 -2.61
N ARG A 72 -10.68 -6.07 -2.05
CA ARG A 72 -10.86 -6.55 -0.68
C ARG A 72 -10.83 -5.41 0.36
N SER A 73 -10.02 -4.37 0.12
CA SER A 73 -9.90 -3.23 1.04
C SER A 73 -11.19 -2.38 1.17
N GLN A 74 -12.16 -2.56 0.26
CA GLN A 74 -13.46 -1.89 0.31
C GLN A 74 -14.44 -2.60 1.25
N GLU A 75 -14.19 -3.87 1.58
CA GLU A 75 -15.05 -4.70 2.42
C GLU A 75 -14.58 -4.66 3.88
N ASP A 76 -13.32 -5.01 4.12
CA ASP A 76 -12.74 -5.14 5.46
C ASP A 76 -11.61 -4.15 5.72
N ASP A 77 -11.73 -3.36 6.78
CA ASP A 77 -10.65 -2.53 7.29
C ASP A 77 -9.57 -3.40 7.96
N THR A 78 -8.35 -3.33 7.45
CA THR A 78 -7.22 -4.11 7.97
C THR A 78 -6.00 -3.24 8.23
N PHE A 79 -5.18 -3.64 9.20
CA PHE A 79 -3.95 -2.92 9.54
C PHE A 79 -3.00 -2.79 8.34
N HIS A 80 -2.76 -3.87 7.58
CA HIS A 80 -1.94 -3.79 6.37
C HIS A 80 -2.59 -2.89 5.29
N GLY A 81 -3.93 -2.82 5.26
CA GLY A 81 -4.65 -1.87 4.42
C GLY A 81 -4.31 -0.43 4.75
N LYS A 82 -4.29 -0.11 6.05
CA LYS A 82 -3.92 1.22 6.56
C LYS A 82 -2.49 1.58 6.22
N VAL A 83 -1.54 0.65 6.34
CA VAL A 83 -0.14 0.86 5.95
C VAL A 83 -0.05 1.28 4.47
N VAL A 84 -0.72 0.54 3.58
CA VAL A 84 -0.72 0.87 2.14
C VAL A 84 -1.41 2.21 1.87
N SER A 85 -2.50 2.50 2.56
CA SER A 85 -3.24 3.78 2.42
C SER A 85 -2.37 4.97 2.85
N ALA A 86 -1.67 4.86 3.99
CA ALA A 86 -0.73 5.87 4.48
C ALA A 86 0.41 6.11 3.46
N LEU A 87 1.00 5.05 2.92
CA LEU A 87 2.05 5.19 1.91
C LEU A 87 1.55 5.88 0.65
N ARG A 88 0.39 5.47 0.12
CA ARG A 88 -0.23 6.10 -1.06
C ARG A 88 -0.48 7.59 -0.85
N ASN A 89 -0.86 7.99 0.36
CA ASN A 89 -1.00 9.39 0.69
C ASN A 89 0.34 10.13 0.67
N GLN A 90 1.38 9.57 1.29
CA GLN A 90 2.67 10.24 1.39
C GLN A 90 3.41 10.39 0.06
N PHE A 91 3.45 9.36 -0.80
CA PHE A 91 4.17 9.48 -2.08
C PHE A 91 3.33 10.09 -3.21
N GLY A 92 2.01 9.86 -3.20
CA GLY A 92 1.13 10.15 -4.34
C GLY A 92 0.03 11.17 -4.03
N GLY A 93 -0.06 11.67 -2.80
CA GLY A 93 -1.12 12.59 -2.38
C GLY A 93 -2.52 11.97 -2.42
N HIS A 94 -2.64 10.63 -2.49
CA HIS A 94 -3.93 9.96 -2.55
C HIS A 94 -4.72 10.21 -1.24
N GLU A 95 -5.99 10.61 -1.36
CA GLU A 95 -6.83 10.89 -0.20
C GLU A 95 -7.05 9.63 0.65
N VAL A 96 -6.89 9.79 1.97
CA VAL A 96 -7.16 8.74 2.95
C VAL A 96 -8.59 8.83 3.44
N VAL A 97 -9.24 7.68 3.63
CA VAL A 97 -10.53 7.63 4.31
C VAL A 97 -10.29 7.75 5.81
N LYS A 98 -10.68 8.86 6.42
CA LYS A 98 -10.58 9.06 7.86
C LYS A 98 -11.56 8.17 8.62
N LYS A 99 -11.20 7.83 9.86
CA LYS A 99 -12.07 7.08 10.76
C LYS A 99 -13.05 8.00 11.49
#